data_AF-A0A1F3VFF6-F1
#
_entry.id   AF-A0A1F3VFF6-F1
#
_cell.length_a   1.000
_cell.length_b   1.000
_cell.length_c   1.000
_cell.angle_alpha   90.00
_cell.angle_beta   90.00
_cell.angle_gamma   90.00
#
_symmetry.space_group_name_H-M   'P 1'
#
loop_
_entity.id
_entity.type
_entity.pdbx_description
1 polymer ?
#
loop_
_entity_poly.entity_id
_entity_poly.type
_entity_poly.pdbx_seq_one_letter_code
_entity_poly.pdbx_strand_id
1 'polypeptide(L)'
;MEIEAISLEELTAVTLELNSRITSDISFEIKSERNRLEEWFEDLLPPNSSGLLYRVEKGANTFCVKGIPSRNLRQDYNAIMDGDSELCARLKIAIAGDFDDLFFFPVEDYYYAEQIKKEFFNRRFPIAEDLLCNLSDPGISWWLDYSERHLAIYFNSHGVDRQEKLIRLGPIGDVGKLHRLFNKNIDLLCRLFDASEFVCTEKYLSITVRRGDDCFFNPLLSIFFKGEYSLSEDIFRLGEYSPSLHSYFYELATGRKFWLELISIVS
;
A
#
# COMPACT_ATOMS: atom_id res chain seq x y z
N MET A 1 -3.30 -22.23 -72.47
CA MET A 1 -2.99 -22.24 -71.03
C MET A 1 -2.68 -23.67 -70.67
N GLU A 2 -1.40 -24.05 -70.75
CA GLU A 2 -0.95 -25.35 -70.24
C GLU A 2 -0.85 -25.22 -68.72
N ILE A 3 -1.55 -26.10 -68.00
CA ILE A 3 -1.39 -26.24 -66.57
C ILE A 3 -0.24 -27.24 -66.40
N GLU A 4 0.94 -26.76 -66.00
CA GLU A 4 2.06 -27.65 -65.66
C GLU A 4 1.63 -28.58 -64.53
N ALA A 5 1.74 -29.88 -64.78
CA ALA A 5 1.42 -30.90 -63.80
C ALA A 5 2.52 -30.93 -62.73
N ILE A 6 2.23 -30.38 -61.56
CA ILE A 6 3.12 -30.43 -60.38
C ILE A 6 3.31 -31.91 -60.01
N SER A 7 4.56 -32.33 -59.87
CA SER A 7 4.89 -33.72 -59.53
C SER A 7 4.46 -34.04 -58.09
N LEU A 8 4.16 -35.31 -57.82
CA LEU A 8 3.78 -35.78 -56.49
C LEU A 8 4.88 -35.51 -55.44
N GLU A 9 6.14 -35.52 -55.87
CA GLU A 9 7.31 -35.21 -55.03
C GLU A 9 7.33 -33.73 -54.62
N GLU A 10 7.06 -32.81 -55.54
CA GLU A 10 6.97 -31.38 -55.25
C GLU A 10 5.80 -31.04 -54.31
N LEU A 11 4.64 -31.68 -54.50
CA LEU A 11 3.49 -31.55 -53.59
C LEU A 11 3.82 -32.04 -52.18
N THR A 12 4.57 -33.13 -52.06
CA THR A 12 4.95 -33.70 -50.77
C THR A 12 5.97 -32.82 -50.04
N ALA A 13 6.94 -32.25 -50.77
CA ALA A 13 7.92 -31.31 -50.24
C ALA A 13 7.26 -30.01 -49.73
N VAL A 14 6.35 -29.42 -50.51
CA VAL A 14 5.60 -28.22 -50.11
C VAL A 14 4.72 -28.50 -48.89
N THR A 15 4.08 -29.68 -48.81
CA THR A 15 3.25 -30.07 -47.67
C THR A 15 4.09 -30.26 -46.39
N LEU A 16 5.27 -30.87 -46.49
CA LEU A 16 6.20 -31.01 -45.36
C LEU A 16 6.74 -29.67 -44.86
N GLU A 17 7.09 -28.77 -45.79
CA GLU A 17 7.57 -27.43 -45.44
C GLU A 17 6.48 -26.60 -44.77
N LEU A 18 5.25 -26.60 -45.32
CA LEU A 18 4.10 -25.92 -44.71
C LEU A 18 3.78 -26.48 -43.32
N ASN A 19 3.77 -27.81 -43.14
CA ASN A 19 3.54 -28.42 -41.84
C ASN A 19 4.64 -28.07 -40.84
N SER A 20 5.91 -27.99 -41.28
CA SER A 20 7.01 -27.58 -40.41
C SER A 20 6.89 -26.13 -39.93
N ARG A 21 6.46 -25.22 -40.81
CA ARG A 21 6.25 -23.79 -40.51
C ARG A 21 5.03 -23.60 -39.60
N ILE A 22 3.93 -24.28 -39.88
CA ILE A 22 2.73 -24.27 -39.02
C ILE A 22 3.08 -24.80 -37.63
N THR A 23 3.86 -25.89 -37.53
CA THR A 23 4.27 -26.44 -36.23
C THR A 23 5.22 -25.49 -35.48
N SER A 24 6.15 -24.83 -36.16
CA SER A 24 7.04 -23.85 -35.53
C SER A 24 6.27 -22.61 -35.05
N ASP A 25 5.36 -22.09 -35.85
CA ASP A 25 4.59 -20.87 -35.54
C ASP A 25 3.64 -21.12 -34.37
N ILE A 26 2.92 -22.25 -34.37
CA ILE A 26 2.09 -22.68 -33.23
C ILE A 26 2.95 -22.89 -31.98
N SER A 27 4.14 -23.50 -32.10
CA SER A 27 5.03 -23.71 -30.95
C SER A 27 5.57 -22.41 -30.35
N PHE A 28 5.80 -21.39 -31.19
CA PHE A 28 6.24 -20.07 -30.75
C PHE A 28 5.10 -19.31 -30.06
N GLU A 29 3.89 -19.37 -30.61
CA GLU A 29 2.70 -18.72 -30.04
C GLU A 29 2.33 -19.35 -28.69
N ILE A 30 2.37 -20.68 -28.56
CA ILE A 30 2.17 -21.39 -27.28
C ILE A 30 3.24 -21.02 -26.25
N LYS A 31 4.52 -20.90 -26.65
CA LYS A 31 5.60 -20.48 -25.74
C LYS A 31 5.43 -19.03 -25.30
N SER A 32 5.07 -18.14 -26.21
CA SER A 32 4.79 -16.73 -25.91
C SER A 32 3.66 -16.60 -24.91
N GLU A 33 2.56 -17.32 -25.12
CA GLU A 33 1.39 -17.24 -24.24
C GLU A 33 1.64 -17.92 -22.88
N ARG A 34 2.43 -19.01 -22.88
CA ARG A 34 2.91 -19.62 -21.63
C ARG A 34 3.80 -18.66 -20.84
N ASN A 35 4.75 -17.97 -21.47
CA ASN A 35 5.61 -17.01 -20.79
C ASN A 35 4.79 -15.84 -20.21
N ARG A 36 3.78 -15.34 -20.94
CA ARG A 36 2.86 -14.30 -20.44
C ARG A 36 2.04 -14.77 -19.25
N LEU A 37 1.56 -16.02 -19.28
CA LEU A 37 0.86 -16.61 -18.14
C LEU A 37 1.81 -16.79 -16.95
N GLU A 38 3.04 -17.26 -17.18
CA GLU A 38 4.06 -17.41 -16.13
C GLU A 38 4.42 -16.05 -15.48
N GLU A 39 4.59 -14.98 -16.25
CA GLU A 39 4.77 -13.61 -15.74
C GLU A 39 3.55 -13.13 -14.93
N TRP A 40 2.35 -13.37 -15.45
CA TRP A 40 1.11 -13.02 -14.74
C TRP A 40 0.91 -13.81 -13.44
N PHE A 41 1.33 -15.07 -13.40
CA PHE A 41 1.30 -15.89 -12.18
C PHE A 41 2.35 -15.46 -11.15
N GLU A 42 3.52 -14.99 -11.57
CA GLU A 42 4.53 -14.43 -10.66
C GLU A 42 4.07 -13.13 -9.99
N ASP A 43 3.27 -12.31 -10.69
CA ASP A 43 2.69 -11.09 -10.12
C ASP A 43 1.61 -11.36 -9.04
N LEU A 44 0.94 -12.51 -9.10
CA LEU A 44 -0.03 -12.95 -8.09
C LEU A 44 0.64 -13.48 -6.80
N LEU A 45 1.96 -13.57 -6.83
CA LEU A 45 2.74 -14.36 -5.93
C LEU A 45 3.62 -13.38 -5.10
N PRO A 46 3.64 -13.47 -3.76
CA PRO A 46 4.32 -12.48 -2.91
C PRO A 46 5.82 -12.33 -3.22
N PRO A 47 6.37 -11.11 -3.27
CA PRO A 47 7.78 -10.91 -3.64
C PRO A 47 8.76 -11.50 -2.62
N ASN A 48 10.02 -11.66 -3.03
CA ASN A 48 11.14 -12.00 -2.15
C ASN A 48 11.59 -10.77 -1.33
N SER A 49 10.69 -10.22 -0.53
CA SER A 49 10.94 -9.03 0.30
C SER A 49 10.32 -9.19 1.68
N SER A 50 10.62 -8.25 2.58
CA SER A 50 9.87 -8.10 3.83
C SER A 50 8.44 -7.64 3.57
N GLY A 51 7.54 -7.85 4.53
CA GLY A 51 6.13 -7.54 4.37
C GLY A 51 5.23 -8.04 5.48
N LEU A 52 3.93 -8.01 5.20
CA LEU A 52 2.89 -8.61 6.01
C LEU A 52 2.18 -9.71 5.21
N LEU A 53 1.87 -10.81 5.88
CA LEU A 53 0.85 -11.75 5.44
C LEU A 53 -0.36 -11.60 6.36
N TYR A 54 -1.54 -11.41 5.79
CA TYR A 54 -2.70 -11.03 6.59
C TYR A 54 -4.04 -11.49 6.02
N ARG A 55 -5.04 -11.54 6.91
CA ARG A 55 -6.45 -11.77 6.61
C ARG A 55 -7.29 -10.66 7.23
N VAL A 56 -8.42 -10.36 6.60
CA VAL A 56 -9.38 -9.38 7.09
C VAL A 56 -10.65 -10.10 7.58
N GLU A 57 -10.88 -10.07 8.88
CA GLU A 57 -12.10 -10.58 9.50
C GLU A 57 -13.18 -9.48 9.47
N LYS A 58 -14.14 -9.58 8.55
CA LYS A 58 -15.29 -8.67 8.48
C LYS A 58 -16.40 -9.10 9.45
N GLY A 59 -16.86 -8.17 10.27
CA GLY A 59 -18.09 -8.28 11.06
C GLY A 59 -19.21 -7.42 10.46
N ALA A 60 -20.32 -7.28 11.18
CA ALA A 60 -21.49 -6.53 10.69
C ALA A 60 -21.21 -5.03 10.45
N ASN A 61 -20.52 -4.37 11.39
CA ASN A 61 -20.23 -2.93 11.34
C ASN A 61 -18.74 -2.61 11.59
N THR A 62 -17.92 -3.64 11.81
CA THR A 62 -16.50 -3.49 12.11
C THR A 62 -15.70 -4.54 11.35
N PHE A 63 -14.40 -4.31 11.20
CA PHE A 63 -13.46 -5.31 10.71
C PHE A 63 -12.22 -5.38 11.61
N CYS A 64 -11.51 -6.50 11.56
CA CYS A 64 -10.26 -6.71 12.26
C CYS A 64 -9.24 -7.33 11.31
N VAL A 65 -7.99 -6.91 11.44
CA VAL A 65 -6.88 -7.48 10.66
C VAL A 65 -6.11 -8.49 11.51
N LYS A 66 -5.87 -9.66 10.94
CA LYS A 66 -5.08 -10.74 11.54
C LYS A 66 -3.90 -11.05 10.66
N GLY A 67 -2.77 -11.39 11.26
CA GLY A 67 -1.62 -11.88 10.51
C GLY A 67 -0.28 -11.52 11.11
N ILE A 68 0.74 -11.60 10.26
CA ILE A 68 2.11 -11.76 10.68
C ILE A 68 3.05 -10.87 9.85
N PRO A 69 4.04 -10.25 10.50
CA PRO A 69 5.16 -9.66 9.80
C PRO A 69 6.07 -10.77 9.32
N SER A 70 6.61 -10.59 8.12
CA SER A 70 7.46 -11.54 7.42
C SER A 70 8.74 -10.86 7.00
N ARG A 71 9.87 -11.54 7.23
CA ARG A 71 11.19 -11.12 6.70
C ARG A 71 11.33 -11.47 5.21
N ASN A 72 10.59 -12.47 4.76
CA ASN A 72 10.55 -12.92 3.38
C ASN A 72 9.14 -13.46 3.08
N LEU A 73 8.33 -12.63 2.42
CA LEU A 73 6.93 -12.93 2.13
C LEU A 73 6.79 -14.22 1.31
N ARG A 74 7.61 -14.41 0.27
CA ARG A 74 7.62 -15.61 -0.57
C ARG A 74 7.83 -16.87 0.27
N GLN A 75 8.82 -16.85 1.16
CA GLN A 75 9.16 -18.00 1.99
C GLN A 75 8.03 -18.35 2.97
N ASP A 76 7.52 -17.34 3.70
CA ASP A 76 6.48 -17.58 4.70
C ASP A 76 5.14 -17.95 4.04
N TYR A 77 4.84 -17.38 2.86
CA TYR A 77 3.67 -17.75 2.07
C TYR A 77 3.73 -19.21 1.63
N ASN A 78 4.86 -19.65 1.08
CA ASN A 78 5.04 -21.05 0.68
C ASN A 78 4.92 -21.99 1.90
N ALA A 79 5.49 -21.63 3.05
CA ALA A 79 5.33 -22.42 4.27
C ALA A 79 3.86 -22.54 4.71
N ILE A 80 3.06 -21.47 4.57
CA ILE A 80 1.61 -21.52 4.83
C ILE A 80 0.90 -22.44 3.84
N MET A 81 1.22 -22.35 2.55
CA MET A 81 0.64 -23.21 1.50
C MET A 81 1.01 -24.69 1.71
N ASP A 82 2.21 -24.96 2.22
CA ASP A 82 2.69 -26.29 2.60
C ASP A 82 2.08 -26.80 3.91
N GLY A 83 1.26 -25.98 4.59
CA GLY A 83 0.51 -26.38 5.79
C GLY A 83 1.27 -26.20 7.10
N ASP A 84 2.21 -25.23 7.19
CA ASP A 84 2.86 -24.88 8.46
C ASP A 84 1.83 -24.53 9.53
N SER A 85 1.72 -25.40 10.54
CA SER A 85 0.69 -25.30 11.57
C SER A 85 0.82 -24.06 12.46
N GLU A 86 2.02 -23.53 12.66
CA GLU A 86 2.25 -22.37 13.52
C GLU A 86 1.81 -21.10 12.79
N LEU A 87 2.23 -20.92 11.54
CA LEU A 87 1.86 -19.78 10.72
C LEU A 87 0.34 -19.77 10.43
N CYS A 88 -0.23 -20.94 10.11
CA CYS A 88 -1.67 -21.10 9.91
C CYS A 88 -2.45 -20.74 11.17
N ALA A 89 -2.02 -21.19 12.35
CA ALA A 89 -2.69 -20.87 13.62
C ALA A 89 -2.67 -19.35 13.91
N ARG A 90 -1.55 -18.67 13.64
CA ARG A 90 -1.43 -17.20 13.81
C ARG A 90 -2.33 -16.41 12.86
N LEU A 91 -2.58 -16.95 11.67
CA LEU A 91 -3.51 -16.41 10.68
C LEU A 91 -4.96 -16.91 10.85
N LYS A 92 -5.22 -17.78 11.83
CA LYS A 92 -6.50 -18.47 12.06
C LYS A 92 -7.03 -19.21 10.83
N ILE A 93 -6.15 -19.82 10.05
CA ILE A 93 -6.53 -20.69 8.94
C ILE A 93 -6.90 -22.04 9.55
N ALA A 94 -8.20 -22.35 9.59
CA ALA A 94 -8.73 -23.53 10.27
C ALA A 94 -8.74 -24.79 9.39
N ILE A 95 -8.79 -24.62 8.07
CA ILE A 95 -8.91 -25.70 7.10
C ILE A 95 -7.84 -25.50 6.03
N ALA A 96 -7.06 -26.55 5.74
CA ALA A 96 -6.13 -26.55 4.62
C ALA A 96 -6.91 -26.26 3.33
N GLY A 97 -6.56 -25.17 2.64
CA GLY A 97 -7.26 -24.70 1.44
C GLY A 97 -8.11 -23.45 1.63
N ASP A 98 -8.32 -22.95 2.85
CA ASP A 98 -8.95 -21.64 3.11
C ASP A 98 -7.93 -20.50 2.98
N PHE A 99 -7.40 -20.33 1.77
CA PHE A 99 -6.39 -19.30 1.44
C PHE A 99 -6.96 -18.14 0.62
N ASP A 100 -8.24 -18.20 0.26
CA ASP A 100 -8.90 -17.23 -0.63
C ASP A 100 -8.89 -15.79 -0.05
N ASP A 101 -8.70 -15.65 1.26
CA ASP A 101 -8.60 -14.35 1.96
C ASP A 101 -7.19 -14.05 2.48
N LEU A 102 -6.15 -14.73 1.99
CA LEU A 102 -4.77 -14.47 2.38
C LEU A 102 -4.16 -13.39 1.47
N PHE A 103 -3.94 -12.22 2.05
CA PHE A 103 -3.33 -11.07 1.39
C PHE A 103 -1.88 -10.91 1.81
N PHE A 104 -1.10 -10.20 0.98
CA PHE A 104 0.26 -9.81 1.31
C PHE A 104 0.48 -8.32 1.05
N PHE A 105 1.29 -7.69 1.89
CA PHE A 105 1.66 -6.28 1.76
C PHE A 105 3.19 -6.13 1.85
N PRO A 106 3.89 -5.91 0.72
CA PRO A 106 5.33 -5.77 0.72
C PRO A 106 5.77 -4.43 1.32
N VAL A 107 6.85 -4.47 2.09
CA VAL A 107 7.54 -3.29 2.61
C VAL A 107 9.05 -3.44 2.43
N GLU A 108 9.75 -2.31 2.42
CA GLU A 108 11.20 -2.29 2.21
C GLU A 108 11.98 -2.94 3.35
N ASP A 109 11.54 -2.75 4.60
CA ASP A 109 12.22 -3.26 5.79
C ASP A 109 11.22 -3.91 6.76
N TYR A 110 11.64 -5.03 7.37
CA TYR A 110 10.89 -5.76 8.39
C TYR A 110 10.42 -4.87 9.55
N TYR A 111 11.19 -3.85 9.91
CA TYR A 111 10.83 -2.84 10.91
C TYR A 111 9.47 -2.21 10.62
N TYR A 112 9.20 -1.83 9.37
CA TYR A 112 7.93 -1.21 8.99
C TYR A 112 6.77 -2.20 9.05
N ALA A 113 6.99 -3.48 8.72
CA ALA A 113 5.98 -4.52 8.90
C ALA A 113 5.59 -4.65 10.39
N GLU A 114 6.56 -4.62 11.31
CA GLU A 114 6.27 -4.63 12.75
C GLU A 114 5.51 -3.38 13.22
N GLN A 115 5.84 -2.19 12.68
CA GLN A 115 5.09 -0.97 13.01
C GLN A 115 3.62 -1.08 12.57
N ILE A 116 3.38 -1.48 11.32
CA ILE A 116 2.02 -1.66 10.79
C ILE A 116 1.26 -2.71 11.60
N LYS A 117 1.90 -3.84 11.94
CA LYS A 117 1.29 -4.86 12.78
C LYS A 117 0.85 -4.27 14.13
N LYS A 118 1.73 -3.51 14.80
CA LYS A 118 1.45 -2.88 16.09
C LYS A 118 0.27 -1.89 16.01
N GLU A 119 0.17 -1.19 14.90
CA GLU A 119 -0.85 -0.15 14.68
C GLU A 119 -2.21 -0.71 14.25
N PHE A 120 -2.22 -1.71 13.36
CA PHE A 120 -3.46 -2.17 12.72
C PHE A 120 -3.95 -3.53 13.21
N PHE A 121 -3.07 -4.44 13.64
CA PHE A 121 -3.47 -5.84 13.83
C PHE A 121 -4.12 -6.05 15.18
N ASN A 122 -5.07 -6.99 15.23
CA ASN A 122 -5.85 -7.32 16.43
C ASN A 122 -6.67 -6.16 17.02
N ARG A 123 -6.86 -5.07 16.26
CA ARG A 123 -7.76 -3.97 16.60
C ARG A 123 -9.05 -4.06 15.79
N ARG A 124 -10.14 -3.49 16.32
CA ARG A 124 -11.42 -3.40 15.63
C ARG A 124 -11.57 -2.01 15.05
N PHE A 125 -11.84 -1.93 13.76
CA PHE A 125 -12.07 -0.68 13.05
C PHE A 125 -13.54 -0.62 12.61
N PRO A 126 -14.23 0.51 12.81
CA PRO A 126 -15.57 0.70 12.26
C PRO A 126 -15.53 0.81 10.74
N ILE A 127 -16.48 0.18 10.05
CA ILE A 127 -16.64 0.30 8.60
C ILE A 127 -17.16 1.72 8.26
N ALA A 128 -18.15 2.18 9.01
CA ALA A 128 -18.76 3.52 8.91
C ALA A 128 -18.54 4.33 10.19
N GLU A 129 -17.28 4.72 10.44
CA GLU A 129 -16.88 5.53 11.61
C GLU A 129 -17.70 6.81 11.77
N ASP A 130 -17.99 7.44 10.64
CA ASP A 130 -18.78 8.65 10.47
C ASP A 130 -20.22 8.54 10.97
N LEU A 131 -20.83 7.35 10.89
CA LEU A 131 -22.19 7.12 11.38
C LEU A 131 -22.23 6.81 12.89
N LEU A 132 -21.10 6.37 13.45
CA LEU A 132 -21.01 5.84 14.81
C LEU A 132 -20.42 6.87 15.80
N CYS A 133 -19.43 7.65 15.35
CA CYS A 133 -18.65 8.54 16.19
C CYS A 133 -19.29 9.93 16.30
N ASN A 134 -19.28 10.51 17.49
CA ASN A 134 -19.85 11.83 17.78
C ASN A 134 -18.82 12.75 18.45
N LEU A 135 -19.26 13.83 19.10
CA LEU A 135 -18.35 14.76 19.80
C LEU A 135 -17.73 14.15 21.08
N SER A 136 -18.42 13.21 21.72
CA SER A 136 -17.98 12.53 22.95
C SER A 136 -17.14 11.28 22.67
N ASP A 137 -17.26 10.72 21.46
CA ASP A 137 -16.44 9.61 20.96
C ASP A 137 -15.93 9.99 19.55
N PRO A 138 -14.79 10.71 19.46
CA PRO A 138 -14.36 11.38 18.23
C PRO A 138 -13.87 10.44 17.12
N GLY A 139 -13.85 9.12 17.37
CA GLY A 139 -13.30 8.13 16.45
C GLY A 139 -11.78 8.02 16.55
N ILE A 140 -11.21 7.22 15.65
CA ILE A 140 -9.77 6.90 15.58
C ILE A 140 -9.12 7.46 14.31
N SER A 141 -9.91 7.90 13.33
CA SER A 141 -9.42 8.41 12.07
C SER A 141 -8.87 9.83 12.19
N TRP A 142 -7.78 10.09 11.47
CA TRP A 142 -7.37 11.44 11.13
C TRP A 142 -8.21 11.97 9.96
N TRP A 143 -8.35 13.29 9.88
CA TRP A 143 -9.16 13.98 8.88
C TRP A 143 -8.36 15.09 8.21
N LEU A 144 -8.38 15.12 6.89
CA LEU A 144 -7.63 16.08 6.08
C LEU A 144 -8.55 17.14 5.50
N ASP A 145 -8.19 18.41 5.75
CA ASP A 145 -8.62 19.58 4.99
C ASP A 145 -7.45 20.05 4.12
N TYR A 146 -7.72 20.35 2.86
CA TYR A 146 -6.68 20.69 1.89
C TYR A 146 -7.19 21.71 0.86
N SER A 147 -6.32 22.65 0.53
CA SER A 147 -6.41 23.54 -0.63
C SER A 147 -5.02 23.75 -1.23
N GLU A 148 -4.93 24.45 -2.37
CA GLU A 148 -3.68 24.66 -3.11
C GLU A 148 -2.48 25.13 -2.26
N ARG A 149 -2.71 25.84 -1.16
CA ARG A 149 -1.65 26.40 -0.30
C ARG A 149 -1.79 26.06 1.17
N HIS A 150 -2.73 25.21 1.52
CA HIS A 150 -3.05 24.92 2.91
C HIS A 150 -3.37 23.45 3.10
N LEU A 151 -2.82 22.89 4.17
CA LEU A 151 -3.05 21.53 4.62
C LEU A 151 -3.36 21.60 6.12
N ALA A 152 -4.50 21.07 6.54
CA ALA A 152 -4.79 20.84 7.95
C ALA A 152 -5.20 19.39 8.18
N ILE A 153 -4.59 18.76 9.19
CA ILE A 153 -4.87 17.39 9.61
C ILE A 153 -5.37 17.44 11.03
N TYR A 154 -6.61 17.02 11.23
CA TYR A 154 -7.24 16.91 12.53
C TYR A 154 -7.09 15.46 13.03
N PHE A 155 -6.44 15.30 14.18
CA PHE A 155 -6.14 13.97 14.75
C PHE A 155 -7.34 13.34 15.43
N ASN A 156 -8.30 14.17 15.86
CA ASN A 156 -9.59 13.79 16.39
C ASN A 156 -10.62 14.75 15.79
N SER A 157 -11.82 14.27 15.50
CA SER A 157 -12.83 15.12 14.87
C SER A 157 -13.74 15.83 15.89
N HIS A 158 -14.00 17.11 15.64
CA HIS A 158 -14.97 17.93 16.35
C HIS A 158 -15.94 18.55 15.33
N GLY A 159 -17.14 17.98 15.13
CA GLY A 159 -18.16 18.58 14.26
C GLY A 159 -19.17 17.60 13.67
N VAL A 160 -20.28 18.10 13.11
CA VAL A 160 -21.41 17.31 12.55
C VAL A 160 -21.32 17.16 11.02
N ASP A 161 -20.62 18.06 10.30
CA ASP A 161 -20.54 18.07 8.82
C ASP A 161 -19.23 17.48 8.26
N ARG A 162 -18.71 16.41 8.88
CA ARG A 162 -17.35 15.89 8.63
C ARG A 162 -17.14 15.38 7.20
N GLN A 163 -18.14 14.71 6.63
CA GLN A 163 -18.01 13.96 5.39
C GLN A 163 -17.97 14.82 4.14
N GLU A 164 -18.66 15.96 4.15
CA GLU A 164 -18.75 16.82 2.96
C GLU A 164 -17.49 17.67 2.77
N LYS A 165 -16.73 17.89 3.85
CA LYS A 165 -15.63 18.88 3.88
C LYS A 165 -14.25 18.26 4.08
N LEU A 166 -14.15 17.09 4.71
CA LEU A 166 -12.87 16.50 5.10
C LEU A 166 -12.68 15.11 4.50
N ILE A 167 -11.44 14.80 4.15
CA ILE A 167 -11.04 13.48 3.66
C ILE A 167 -10.63 12.60 4.85
N ARG A 168 -11.26 11.43 4.99
CA ARG A 168 -10.91 10.45 6.03
C ARG A 168 -9.58 9.77 5.70
N LEU A 169 -8.58 9.97 6.56
CA LEU A 169 -7.25 9.38 6.41
C LEU A 169 -7.11 8.02 7.09
N GLY A 170 -7.92 7.72 8.11
CA GLY A 170 -7.75 6.54 8.94
C GLY A 170 -6.77 6.75 10.10
N PRO A 171 -6.57 5.71 10.94
CA PRO A 171 -5.62 5.74 12.04
C PRO A 171 -4.22 5.42 11.51
N ILE A 172 -3.60 6.41 10.86
CA ILE A 172 -2.36 6.20 10.07
C ILE A 172 -1.08 6.58 10.80
N GLY A 173 -1.15 7.07 12.03
CA GLY A 173 0.06 7.35 12.80
C GLY A 173 -0.15 7.67 14.28
N ASP A 174 0.98 7.74 14.99
CA ASP A 174 1.05 8.15 16.40
C ASP A 174 1.12 9.68 16.52
N VAL A 175 0.05 10.27 17.05
CA VAL A 175 -0.10 11.73 17.28
C VAL A 175 0.99 12.26 18.22
N GLY A 176 1.34 11.51 19.27
CA GLY A 176 2.36 11.92 20.23
C GLY A 176 3.77 11.86 19.64
N LYS A 177 4.05 10.90 18.75
CA LYS A 177 5.30 10.85 17.97
C LYS A 177 5.35 12.02 16.98
N LEU A 178 4.28 12.29 16.24
CA LEU A 178 4.17 13.41 15.31
C LEU A 178 4.45 14.73 16.01
N HIS A 179 3.67 15.03 17.06
CA HIS A 179 3.75 16.29 17.80
C HIS A 179 5.17 16.54 18.34
N ARG A 180 5.81 15.51 18.90
CA ARG A 180 7.18 15.60 19.41
C ARG A 180 8.20 15.82 18.29
N LEU A 181 8.09 15.10 17.17
CA LEU A 181 9.03 15.24 16.05
C LEU A 181 8.87 16.59 15.35
N PHE A 182 7.64 17.02 15.10
CA PHE A 182 7.35 18.24 14.36
C PHE A 182 7.74 19.48 15.16
N ASN A 183 7.41 19.54 16.46
CA ASN A 183 7.81 20.67 17.29
C ASN A 183 9.32 20.75 17.52
N LYS A 184 10.02 19.60 17.57
CA LYS A 184 11.50 19.60 17.62
C LYS A 184 12.15 20.06 16.31
N ASN A 185 11.44 19.96 15.19
CA ASN A 185 11.97 20.23 13.85
C ASN A 185 11.26 21.40 13.16
N ILE A 186 10.52 22.25 13.89
CA ILE A 186 9.64 23.26 13.30
C ILE A 186 10.41 24.22 12.37
N ASP A 187 11.61 24.66 12.75
CA ASP A 187 12.43 25.55 11.92
C ASP A 187 12.93 24.88 10.63
N LEU A 188 13.17 23.57 10.66
CA LEU A 188 13.50 22.81 9.46
C LEU A 188 12.27 22.66 8.57
N LEU A 189 11.12 22.26 9.14
CA LEU A 189 9.88 22.07 8.41
C LEU A 189 9.39 23.37 7.77
N CYS A 190 9.45 24.50 8.49
CA CYS A 190 9.11 25.81 7.94
C CYS A 190 9.98 26.19 6.74
N ARG A 191 11.27 25.83 6.75
CA ARG A 191 12.19 26.07 5.63
C ARG A 191 11.94 25.11 4.47
N LEU A 192 11.69 23.84 4.76
CA LEU A 192 11.42 22.83 3.73
C LEU A 192 10.14 23.16 2.96
N PHE A 193 9.05 23.50 3.64
CA PHE A 193 7.76 23.77 2.98
C PHE A 193 7.57 25.23 2.52
N ASP A 194 8.58 26.10 2.68
CA ASP A 194 8.43 27.58 2.58
C ASP A 194 7.14 28.06 3.26
N ALA A 195 6.95 27.61 4.52
CA ALA A 195 5.71 27.81 5.26
C ALA A 195 5.58 29.27 5.71
N SER A 196 4.43 29.89 5.42
CA SER A 196 4.03 31.15 6.05
C SER A 196 3.46 30.95 7.45
N GLU A 197 2.83 29.79 7.68
CA GLU A 197 2.29 29.39 8.97
C GLU A 197 2.49 27.89 9.15
N PHE A 198 2.94 27.50 10.35
CA PHE A 198 3.10 26.12 10.73
C PHE A 198 2.66 25.96 12.18
N VAL A 199 1.66 25.10 12.41
CA VAL A 199 1.10 24.84 13.73
C VAL A 199 1.01 23.34 13.92
N CYS A 200 1.61 22.82 14.99
CA CYS A 200 1.48 21.42 15.37
C CYS A 200 1.10 21.32 16.84
N THR A 201 -0.10 20.84 17.11
CA THR A 201 -0.62 20.60 18.47
C THR A 201 -0.98 19.12 18.65
N GLU A 202 -1.43 18.73 19.82
CA GLU A 202 -1.97 17.38 20.05
C GLU A 202 -3.32 17.14 19.35
N LYS A 203 -3.99 18.19 18.86
CA LYS A 203 -5.32 18.10 18.23
C LYS A 203 -5.27 18.15 16.72
N TYR A 204 -4.35 18.94 16.17
CA TYR A 204 -4.22 19.12 14.73
C TYR A 204 -2.82 19.58 14.33
N LEU A 205 -2.50 19.34 13.07
CA LEU A 205 -1.38 19.89 12.33
C LEU A 205 -1.94 20.82 11.24
N SER A 206 -1.35 21.99 11.05
CA SER A 206 -1.71 22.95 10.00
C SER A 206 -0.45 23.51 9.36
N ILE A 207 -0.41 23.51 8.03
CA ILE A 207 0.69 24.04 7.23
C ILE A 207 0.09 24.92 6.15
N THR A 208 0.49 26.20 6.14
CA THR A 208 0.18 27.13 5.06
C THR A 208 1.48 27.49 4.36
N VAL A 209 1.56 27.21 3.06
CA VAL A 209 2.75 27.44 2.23
C VAL A 209 2.59 28.71 1.41
N ARG A 210 3.71 29.40 1.12
CA ARG A 210 3.66 30.60 0.28
C ARG A 210 3.35 30.27 -1.18
N ARG A 211 3.79 29.10 -1.64
CA ARG A 211 3.66 28.60 -3.01
C ARG A 211 3.09 27.18 -2.99
N GLY A 212 2.03 26.94 -3.76
CA GLY A 212 1.35 25.63 -3.81
C GLY A 212 2.07 24.58 -4.66
N ASP A 213 2.97 25.01 -5.54
CA ASP A 213 3.84 24.17 -6.36
C ASP A 213 5.16 23.80 -5.65
N ASP A 214 5.20 23.95 -4.32
CA ASP A 214 6.37 23.63 -3.52
C ASP A 214 6.76 22.13 -3.66
N CYS A 215 8.06 21.90 -3.80
CA CYS A 215 8.61 20.57 -4.07
C CYS A 215 8.55 19.63 -2.86
N PHE A 216 8.18 20.12 -1.67
CA PHE A 216 7.96 19.34 -0.46
C PHE A 216 6.48 19.20 -0.12
N PHE A 217 5.69 20.24 -0.40
CA PHE A 217 4.26 20.24 -0.13
C PHE A 217 3.53 19.15 -0.94
N ASN A 218 3.82 19.03 -2.24
CA ASN A 218 3.16 18.03 -3.08
C ASN A 218 3.51 16.58 -2.71
N PRO A 219 4.79 16.21 -2.46
CA PRO A 219 5.11 14.90 -1.89
C PRO A 219 4.43 14.63 -0.54
N LEU A 220 4.34 15.63 0.35
CA LEU A 220 3.63 15.49 1.61
C LEU A 220 2.15 15.15 1.39
N LEU A 221 1.49 15.81 0.43
CA LEU A 221 0.11 15.46 0.06
C LEU A 221 0.02 14.02 -0.47
N SER A 222 0.99 13.58 -1.27
CA SER A 222 1.01 12.20 -1.79
C SER A 222 1.04 11.13 -0.70
N ILE A 223 1.72 11.40 0.41
CA ILE A 223 1.70 10.54 1.61
C ILE A 223 0.27 10.35 2.10
N PHE A 224 -0.50 11.44 2.24
CA PHE A 224 -1.86 11.36 2.78
C PHE A 224 -2.90 10.86 1.77
N PHE A 225 -2.77 11.20 0.50
CA PHE A 225 -3.73 10.77 -0.52
C PHE A 225 -3.51 9.33 -0.97
N LYS A 226 -2.25 8.92 -1.15
CA LYS A 226 -1.88 7.66 -1.81
C LYS A 226 -1.05 6.73 -0.94
N GLY A 227 -0.51 7.21 0.17
CA GLY A 227 0.50 6.45 0.93
C GLY A 227 1.83 6.32 0.18
N GLU A 228 2.13 7.26 -0.71
CA GLU A 228 3.36 7.26 -1.51
C GLU A 228 4.41 8.19 -0.89
N TYR A 229 5.58 7.65 -0.61
CA TYR A 229 6.73 8.40 -0.12
C TYR A 229 7.70 8.71 -1.26
N SER A 230 7.91 9.99 -1.57
CA SER A 230 8.77 10.45 -2.67
C SER A 230 9.82 11.49 -2.25
N LEU A 231 9.94 11.75 -0.94
CA LEU A 231 10.93 12.70 -0.43
C LEU A 231 12.30 12.01 -0.36
N SER A 232 13.30 12.57 -1.04
CA SER A 232 14.68 12.07 -0.95
C SER A 232 15.23 12.18 0.47
N GLU A 233 16.00 11.19 0.91
CA GLU A 233 16.77 11.24 2.16
C GLU A 233 17.67 12.48 2.23
N ASP A 234 18.25 12.89 1.09
CA ASP A 234 19.25 13.96 1.03
C ASP A 234 18.69 15.31 1.49
N ILE A 235 17.39 15.51 1.32
CA ILE A 235 16.65 16.68 1.80
C ILE A 235 16.82 16.81 3.32
N PHE A 236 16.70 15.68 4.01
CA PHE A 236 16.72 15.68 5.46
C PHE A 236 18.15 15.82 5.97
N ARG A 237 19.17 15.31 5.24
CA ARG A 237 20.60 15.28 5.64
C ARG A 237 21.22 16.63 6.01
N LEU A 238 20.53 17.75 5.75
CA LEU A 238 20.97 19.11 6.08
C LEU A 238 20.66 19.54 7.54
N GLY A 239 20.00 18.71 8.36
CA GLY A 239 19.71 19.00 9.77
C GLY A 239 20.09 17.87 10.74
N GLU A 240 20.46 18.21 11.99
CA GLU A 240 20.91 17.26 13.02
C GLU A 240 19.88 16.17 13.40
N TYR A 241 18.61 16.35 13.05
CA TYR A 241 17.50 15.43 13.38
C TYR A 241 16.86 14.75 12.16
N SER A 242 17.53 14.87 11.02
CA SER A 242 17.20 14.31 9.69
C SER A 242 16.57 12.91 9.68
N PRO A 243 17.19 11.87 10.29
CA PRO A 243 16.82 10.50 9.96
C PRO A 243 15.50 10.10 10.61
N SER A 244 15.23 10.62 11.81
CA SER A 244 13.99 10.34 12.54
C SER A 244 12.76 10.88 11.81
N LEU A 245 12.89 12.04 11.16
CA LEU A 245 11.80 12.67 10.42
C LEU A 245 11.54 11.96 9.10
N HIS A 246 12.61 11.60 8.38
CA HIS A 246 12.53 10.78 7.17
C HIS A 246 11.83 9.44 7.45
N SER A 247 12.31 8.67 8.43
CA SER A 247 11.70 7.38 8.81
C SER A 247 10.26 7.54 9.27
N TYR A 248 9.91 8.66 9.93
CA TYR A 248 8.55 8.92 10.35
C TYR A 248 7.60 9.18 9.16
N PHE A 249 8.02 9.98 8.18
CA PHE A 249 7.21 10.17 6.97
C PHE A 249 7.05 8.89 6.16
N TYR A 250 8.10 8.07 6.09
CA TYR A 250 8.03 6.76 5.45
C TYR A 250 7.05 5.82 6.16
N GLU A 251 7.14 5.75 7.50
CA GLU A 251 6.21 4.99 8.34
C GLU A 251 4.76 5.44 8.12
N LEU A 252 4.52 6.75 8.10
CA LEU A 252 3.21 7.36 7.85
C LEU A 252 2.67 7.01 6.45
N ALA A 253 3.51 7.09 5.42
CA ALA A 253 3.15 6.74 4.05
C ALA A 253 2.81 5.26 3.91
N THR A 254 3.64 4.40 4.48
CA THR A 254 3.45 2.95 4.44
C THR A 254 2.18 2.54 5.20
N GLY A 255 1.96 3.11 6.38
CA GLY A 255 0.73 2.90 7.16
C GLY A 255 -0.51 3.38 6.42
N ARG A 256 -0.46 4.55 5.77
CA ARG A 256 -1.55 5.05 4.93
C ARG A 256 -1.81 4.15 3.72
N LYS A 257 -0.78 3.69 3.03
CA LYS A 257 -0.91 2.77 1.89
C LYS A 257 -1.59 1.47 2.31
N PHE A 258 -1.15 0.89 3.43
CA PHE A 258 -1.77 -0.31 3.99
C PHE A 258 -3.24 -0.06 4.37
N TRP A 259 -3.54 1.08 5.00
CA TRP A 259 -4.92 1.43 5.33
C TRP A 259 -5.82 1.55 4.09
N LEU A 260 -5.34 2.18 3.01
CA LEU A 260 -6.08 2.27 1.75
C LEU A 260 -6.37 0.88 1.17
N GLU A 261 -5.40 -0.04 1.25
CA GLU A 261 -5.58 -1.43 0.83
C GLU A 261 -6.66 -2.14 1.67
N LEU A 262 -6.61 -2.00 2.99
CA LEU A 262 -7.64 -2.53 3.89
C LEU A 262 -9.04 -1.99 3.55
N ILE A 263 -9.17 -0.68 3.32
CA ILE A 263 -10.44 -0.07 2.94
C ILE A 263 -10.93 -0.60 1.60
N SER A 264 -10.05 -0.84 0.63
CA SER A 264 -10.41 -1.43 -0.67
C SER A 264 -10.90 -2.87 -0.55
N ILE A 265 -10.37 -3.64 0.41
CA ILE A 265 -10.82 -5.00 0.70
C ILE A 265 -12.16 -4.98 1.43
N VAL A 266 -12.37 -4.03 2.35
CA VAL A 266 -13.54 -3.99 3.24
C VAL A 266 -14.78 -3.38 2.58
N SER A 267 -14.60 -2.33 1.76
CA SER A 267 -15.67 -1.62 1.04
C SER A 267 -16.34 -2.49 -0.01
#